data_AF-A0A644V7A6-F1
#
_entry.id   AF-A0A644V7A6-F1
#
_cell.length_a   1.000
_cell.length_b   1.000
_cell.length_c   1.000
_cell.angle_alpha   90.00
_cell.angle_beta   90.00
_cell.angle_gamma   90.00
#
_symmetry.space_group_name_H-M   'P 1'
#
loop_
_entity.id
_entity.type
_entity.pdbx_description
1 polymer ?
#
loop_
_entity_poly.entity_id
_entity_poly.type
_entity_poly.pdbx_seq_one_letter_code
_entity_poly.pdbx_strand_id
1 'polypeptide(L)'
;MKTFTSYFLSVLLLTGFICLLPVKSRGQGSDTAFRKEFDQFYQQINQEFDAFRQHNDSVFLRFLKDSWKEFEGSPHPLPQPPKPTAQPVYKGSALPRETDNDQSPDEPDQEAVPGTGHPVPEKESMGSYPASGFFSFYGTPIALPGISGRFPALRGVSRQFISDYYSSACRSTEFLGVVKSLKEESVRYNLNDWGLASMLFEASKSCYSNVNEQVLFTWAGLLKNGYNAKVGYSNDRVYLLLPADIMLYTVSYSVNNRDYYLVEPGVLVMVPDRLFIHEADYPEGSTEFSFRLTEMPRLKYLGEKRAMKGSRPLTISLNKNLLDFFSNYPPCDLQVYFTTPLSESTCRQLDVYFDEMLKGRSDEQRLAFLLDYVQHAVPYLTDKEQFGRERYLFPEETLYYAGADCEDRSALLAALIRRYTSLDFLVLGFPAHVTLAVNLNTCNGDDFLNYKSRRFYHADPTYLGAECGMAMPEVKSKPAEIIYSNF
;
A
#
# COMPACT_ATOMS: atom_id res chain seq x y z
N MET A 1 33.45 12.03 9.05
CA MET A 1 34.22 10.78 9.22
C MET A 1 34.59 10.48 10.67
N LYS A 2 35.12 11.41 11.49
CA LYS A 2 35.45 11.12 12.91
C LYS A 2 34.24 10.85 13.81
N THR A 3 33.08 11.42 13.52
CA THR A 3 31.82 11.19 14.24
C THR A 3 31.17 9.85 13.93
N PHE A 4 31.35 9.35 12.71
CA PHE A 4 30.78 8.09 12.22
C PHE A 4 31.43 6.86 12.88
N THR A 5 32.75 6.92 13.09
CA THR A 5 33.50 5.87 13.80
C THR A 5 33.08 5.78 15.27
N SER A 6 32.63 6.89 15.87
CA SER A 6 32.17 6.93 17.27
C SER A 6 30.80 6.27 17.43
N TYR A 7 29.88 6.49 16.48
CA TYR A 7 28.50 5.96 16.53
C TYR A 7 28.44 4.44 16.30
N PHE A 8 29.26 3.93 15.37
CA PHE A 8 29.39 2.49 15.16
C PHE A 8 30.07 1.80 16.36
N LEU A 9 31.03 2.47 17.02
CA LEU A 9 31.69 1.95 18.23
C LEU A 9 30.71 1.85 19.41
N SER A 10 29.83 2.84 19.59
CA SER A 10 28.86 2.86 20.71
C SER A 10 27.75 1.83 20.53
N VAL A 11 27.30 1.56 19.31
CA VAL A 11 26.35 0.46 19.00
C VAL A 11 27.02 -0.92 19.14
N LEU A 12 28.28 -1.08 18.73
CA LEU A 12 29.07 -2.31 18.97
C LEU A 12 29.33 -2.56 20.46
N LEU A 13 29.57 -1.50 21.23
CA LEU A 13 29.68 -1.57 22.69
C LEU A 13 28.37 -2.06 23.32
N LEU A 14 27.20 -1.68 22.79
CA LEU A 14 25.89 -2.18 23.24
C LEU A 14 25.79 -3.71 23.11
N THR A 15 26.28 -4.29 22.00
CA THR A 15 26.29 -5.75 21.80
C THR A 15 27.41 -6.47 22.57
N GLY A 16 28.55 -5.81 22.80
CA GLY A 16 29.68 -6.38 23.54
C GLY A 16 29.47 -6.39 25.06
N PHE A 17 28.81 -5.37 25.62
CA PHE A 17 28.59 -5.24 27.06
C PHE A 17 27.51 -6.19 27.59
N ILE A 18 26.51 -6.52 26.75
CA ILE A 18 25.44 -7.47 27.11
C ILE A 18 25.96 -8.93 27.13
N CYS A 19 27.03 -9.25 26.39
CA CYS A 19 27.54 -10.61 26.26
C CYS A 19 28.73 -10.97 27.17
N LEU A 20 29.30 -10.02 27.94
CA LEU A 20 30.53 -10.25 28.71
C LEU A 20 30.47 -9.73 30.16
N LEU A 21 29.52 -10.22 30.97
CA LEU A 21 29.70 -10.15 32.42
C LEU A 21 29.47 -11.51 33.10
N PRO A 22 30.45 -11.99 33.90
CA PRO A 22 30.28 -13.16 34.72
C PRO A 22 29.35 -12.82 35.89
N VAL A 23 28.37 -13.69 36.12
CA VAL A 23 27.53 -13.66 37.33
C VAL A 23 28.44 -13.84 38.55
N LYS A 24 28.75 -12.74 39.25
CA LYS A 24 29.23 -12.78 40.63
C LYS A 24 28.30 -11.94 41.49
N SER A 25 27.46 -12.62 42.25
CA SER A 25 26.64 -12.02 43.29
C SER A 25 27.54 -11.48 44.41
N ARG A 26 27.44 -10.18 44.71
CA ARG A 26 27.56 -9.65 46.09
C ARG A 26 27.21 -8.16 46.14
N GLY A 27 26.20 -7.82 46.94
CA GLY A 27 26.05 -6.53 47.63
C GLY A 27 25.04 -5.56 47.02
N GLN A 28 24.00 -5.23 47.81
CA GLN A 28 22.94 -4.24 47.55
C GLN A 28 23.39 -2.78 47.32
N GLY A 29 24.66 -2.55 46.96
CA GLY A 29 25.20 -1.25 46.54
C GLY A 29 25.46 -1.12 45.03
N SER A 30 25.46 -2.23 44.28
CA SER A 30 25.77 -2.24 42.83
C SER A 30 24.58 -1.86 41.95
N ASP A 31 23.34 -2.19 42.35
CA ASP A 31 22.14 -1.94 41.53
C ASP A 31 21.83 -0.46 41.37
N THR A 32 22.08 0.37 42.39
CA THR A 32 21.82 1.80 42.34
C THR A 32 22.86 2.55 41.53
N ALA A 33 24.13 2.12 41.60
CA ALA A 33 25.22 2.69 40.81
C ALA A 33 25.06 2.33 39.32
N PHE A 34 24.73 1.07 39.02
CA PHE A 34 24.47 0.62 37.65
C PHE A 34 23.26 1.33 37.03
N ARG A 35 22.14 1.45 37.76
CA ARG A 35 20.97 2.22 37.28
C ARG A 35 21.33 3.68 37.02
N LYS A 36 22.13 4.32 37.88
CA LYS A 36 22.56 5.70 37.69
C LYS A 36 23.47 5.85 36.46
N GLU A 37 24.41 4.94 36.26
CA GLU A 37 25.29 4.91 35.08
C GLU A 37 24.49 4.68 33.79
N PHE A 38 23.52 3.76 33.82
CA PHE A 38 22.59 3.52 32.73
C PHE A 38 21.74 4.75 32.43
N ASP A 39 21.11 5.36 33.43
CA ASP A 39 20.29 6.57 33.26
C ASP A 39 21.14 7.73 32.70
N GLN A 40 22.37 7.91 33.17
CA GLN A 40 23.31 8.91 32.65
C GLN A 40 23.68 8.65 31.18
N PHE A 41 23.96 7.39 30.84
CA PHE A 41 24.24 6.98 29.46
C PHE A 41 23.03 7.20 28.53
N TYR A 42 21.82 6.84 28.96
CA TYR A 42 20.59 7.10 28.22
C TYR A 42 20.34 8.59 28.03
N GLN A 43 20.57 9.40 29.07
CA GLN A 43 20.49 10.86 28.96
C GLN A 43 21.50 11.42 27.97
N GLN A 44 22.74 10.93 27.99
CA GLN A 44 23.77 11.35 27.05
C GLN A 44 23.40 11.01 25.60
N ILE A 45 22.94 9.79 25.33
CA ILE A 45 22.47 9.39 23.98
C ILE A 45 21.32 10.30 23.51
N ASN A 46 20.36 10.58 24.39
CA ASN A 46 19.24 11.46 24.04
C ASN A 46 19.71 12.89 23.72
N GLN A 47 20.67 13.43 24.48
CA GLN A 47 21.26 14.75 24.23
C GLN A 47 22.01 14.80 22.89
N GLU A 48 22.81 13.77 22.59
CA GLU A 48 23.53 13.67 21.32
C GLU A 48 22.56 13.57 20.14
N PHE A 49 21.50 12.78 20.27
CA PHE A 49 20.43 12.66 19.27
C PHE A 49 19.69 13.99 19.06
N ASP A 50 19.36 14.71 20.13
CA ASP A 50 18.72 16.01 20.05
C ASP A 50 19.61 17.06 19.38
N ALA A 51 20.90 17.09 19.71
CA ALA A 51 21.86 17.99 19.09
C ALA A 51 22.03 17.71 17.59
N PHE A 52 22.12 16.43 17.23
CA PHE A 52 22.17 15.99 15.83
C PHE A 52 20.92 16.43 15.05
N ARG A 53 19.73 16.20 15.62
CA ARG A 53 18.46 16.64 15.02
C ARG A 53 18.41 18.16 14.83
N GLN A 54 18.78 18.93 15.85
CA GLN A 54 18.81 20.39 15.78
C GLN A 54 19.79 20.90 14.71
N HIS A 55 20.94 20.24 14.57
CA HIS A 55 21.88 20.52 13.49
C HIS A 55 21.23 20.31 12.13
N ASN A 56 20.64 19.14 11.89
CA ASN A 56 19.99 18.83 10.61
C ASN A 56 18.83 19.79 10.30
N ASP A 57 18.05 20.16 11.32
CA ASP A 57 16.99 21.17 11.20
C ASP A 57 17.53 22.54 10.78
N SER A 58 18.64 22.98 11.37
CA SER A 58 19.26 24.26 11.03
C SER A 58 19.78 24.28 9.60
N VAL A 59 20.37 23.16 9.15
CA VAL A 59 20.88 22.98 7.78
C VAL A 59 19.70 22.99 6.80
N PHE A 60 18.68 22.17 7.04
CA PHE A 60 17.50 22.09 6.21
C PHE A 60 16.79 23.45 6.10
N LEU A 61 16.56 24.14 7.22
CA LEU A 61 15.91 25.45 7.24
C LEU A 61 16.65 26.50 6.41
N ARG A 62 17.99 26.46 6.40
CA ARG A 62 18.79 27.36 5.57
C ARG A 62 18.52 27.13 4.09
N PHE A 63 18.60 25.89 3.64
CA PHE A 63 18.34 25.55 2.23
C PHE A 63 16.88 25.74 1.85
N LEU A 64 15.94 25.42 2.75
CA LEU A 64 14.50 25.56 2.51
C LEU A 64 14.15 27.00 2.15
N LYS A 65 14.73 28.01 2.79
CA LYS A 65 14.41 29.42 2.51
C LYS A 65 14.81 29.87 1.10
N ASP A 66 15.91 29.33 0.57
CA ASP A 66 16.57 29.85 -0.63
C ASP A 66 16.36 28.98 -1.88
N SER A 67 15.72 27.81 -1.75
CA SER A 67 15.68 26.77 -2.81
C SER A 67 14.34 26.64 -3.55
N TRP A 68 13.45 27.64 -3.47
CA TRP A 68 12.14 27.57 -4.13
C TRP A 68 12.23 27.94 -5.61
N LYS A 69 11.73 27.05 -6.47
CA LYS A 69 11.61 27.27 -7.93
C LYS A 69 10.26 26.79 -8.42
N GLU A 70 9.85 27.25 -9.59
CA GLU A 70 8.66 26.76 -10.26
C GLU A 70 9.00 25.48 -11.06
N PHE A 71 8.13 24.47 -10.94
CA PHE A 71 8.24 23.19 -11.64
C PHE A 71 6.93 22.89 -12.37
N GLU A 72 7.05 22.25 -13.52
CA GLU A 72 5.93 21.79 -14.33
C GLU A 72 5.61 20.33 -14.02
N GLY A 73 4.33 20.03 -13.85
CA GLY A 73 3.86 18.68 -13.56
C GLY A 73 3.90 17.78 -14.80
N SER A 74 4.37 16.55 -14.63
CA SER A 74 4.35 15.49 -15.64
C SER A 74 3.24 14.48 -15.30
N PRO A 75 2.17 14.38 -16.11
CA PRO A 75 1.08 13.44 -15.83
C PRO A 75 1.45 12.02 -16.22
N HIS A 76 1.15 11.07 -15.32
CA HIS A 76 1.26 9.64 -15.57
C HIS A 76 -0.13 9.00 -15.52
N PRO A 77 -0.87 8.99 -16.64
CA PRO A 77 -2.21 8.42 -16.64
C PRO A 77 -2.15 6.91 -16.39
N LEU A 78 -3.13 6.41 -15.64
CA LEU A 78 -3.37 4.97 -15.54
C LEU A 78 -3.67 4.43 -16.96
N PRO A 79 -2.98 3.37 -17.43
CA PRO A 79 -3.27 2.79 -18.74
C PRO A 79 -4.73 2.36 -18.85
N GLN A 80 -5.42 2.78 -19.92
CA GLN A 80 -6.83 2.42 -20.19
C GLN A 80 -6.97 1.77 -21.56
N PRO A 81 -6.38 0.60 -21.78
CA PRO A 81 -6.53 -0.07 -23.06
C PRO A 81 -7.96 -0.57 -23.25
N PRO A 82 -8.42 -0.74 -24.51
CA PRO A 82 -9.78 -1.21 -24.76
C PRO A 82 -9.97 -2.63 -24.20
N LYS A 83 -10.73 -2.75 -23.10
CA LYS A 83 -11.12 -4.03 -22.50
C LYS A 83 -12.26 -4.67 -23.31
N PRO A 84 -12.29 -6.01 -23.47
CA PRO A 84 -13.44 -6.70 -24.06
C PRO A 84 -14.73 -6.40 -23.30
N THR A 85 -15.81 -6.06 -24.00
CA THR A 85 -17.12 -5.82 -23.34
C THR A 85 -17.76 -7.11 -22.82
N ALA A 86 -17.39 -8.26 -23.41
CA ALA A 86 -17.85 -9.57 -22.97
C ALA A 86 -16.64 -10.42 -22.57
N GLN A 87 -16.81 -11.26 -21.55
CA GLN A 87 -15.78 -12.20 -21.14
C GLN A 87 -15.44 -13.14 -22.31
N PRO A 88 -14.18 -13.25 -22.72
CA PRO A 88 -13.78 -14.19 -23.76
C PRO A 88 -14.04 -15.64 -23.33
N VAL A 89 -14.59 -16.45 -24.22
CA VAL A 89 -14.95 -17.86 -23.95
C VAL A 89 -14.14 -18.78 -24.86
N TYR A 90 -13.50 -19.78 -24.27
CA TYR A 90 -12.78 -20.81 -25.01
C TYR A 90 -13.76 -21.72 -25.74
N LYS A 91 -13.61 -21.83 -27.07
CA LYS A 91 -14.52 -22.61 -27.96
C LYS A 91 -13.94 -23.96 -28.42
N GLY A 92 -12.92 -24.50 -27.75
CA GLY A 92 -12.26 -25.76 -28.15
C GLY A 92 -13.06 -27.04 -27.85
N SER A 93 -12.71 -28.13 -28.54
CA SER A 93 -13.44 -29.42 -28.58
C SER A 93 -13.85 -29.93 -27.19
N ALA A 94 -15.16 -30.07 -26.98
CA ALA A 94 -15.76 -30.65 -25.78
C ALA A 94 -15.17 -32.05 -25.51
N LEU A 95 -14.34 -32.17 -24.48
CA LEU A 95 -14.25 -33.42 -23.73
C LEU A 95 -15.48 -33.47 -22.80
N PRO A 96 -16.14 -34.64 -22.64
CA PRO A 96 -17.32 -34.73 -21.81
C PRO A 96 -16.92 -34.43 -20.36
N ARG A 97 -17.35 -33.28 -19.84
CA ARG A 97 -17.44 -33.11 -18.39
C ARG A 97 -18.57 -34.02 -17.91
N GLU A 98 -18.31 -34.80 -16.87
CA GLU A 98 -19.37 -35.52 -16.18
C GLU A 98 -20.48 -34.52 -15.85
N THR A 99 -21.66 -34.80 -16.41
CA THR A 99 -22.85 -33.99 -16.21
C THR A 99 -23.26 -34.08 -14.76
N ASP A 100 -22.96 -33.05 -13.98
CA ASP A 100 -23.80 -32.70 -12.84
C ASP A 100 -24.81 -31.65 -13.32
N ASN A 101 -26.07 -32.01 -13.08
CA ASN A 101 -27.34 -31.42 -13.50
C ASN A 101 -27.34 -30.00 -14.10
N ASP A 102 -27.85 -30.00 -15.33
CA ASP A 102 -28.48 -28.91 -16.05
C ASP A 102 -29.45 -28.11 -15.15
N GLN A 103 -29.05 -26.88 -14.80
CA GLN A 103 -29.98 -25.78 -14.60
C GLN A 103 -29.65 -24.73 -15.65
N SER A 104 -30.67 -24.40 -16.45
CA SER A 104 -30.64 -23.36 -17.48
C SER A 104 -30.03 -22.06 -16.97
N PRO A 105 -29.43 -21.25 -17.85
CA PRO A 105 -29.00 -19.91 -17.47
C PRO A 105 -30.26 -19.09 -17.14
N ASP A 106 -30.53 -18.92 -15.85
CA ASP A 106 -31.43 -17.86 -15.42
C ASP A 106 -30.86 -16.55 -15.96
N GLU A 107 -31.74 -15.74 -16.57
CA GLU A 107 -31.46 -14.36 -16.92
C GLU A 107 -30.75 -13.68 -15.74
N PRO A 108 -29.78 -12.78 -15.98
CA PRO A 108 -29.19 -12.02 -14.90
C PRO A 108 -30.31 -11.21 -14.23
N ASP A 109 -30.79 -11.72 -13.10
CA ASP A 109 -31.62 -10.96 -12.19
C ASP A 109 -30.86 -9.68 -11.91
N GLN A 110 -31.50 -8.56 -12.25
CA GLN A 110 -31.05 -7.23 -11.88
C GLN A 110 -31.16 -7.08 -10.35
N GLU A 111 -30.30 -7.77 -9.61
CA GLU A 111 -30.00 -7.42 -8.23
C GLU A 111 -29.21 -6.12 -8.25
N ALA A 112 -29.70 -5.16 -7.46
CA ALA A 112 -29.32 -3.77 -7.48
C ALA A 112 -27.80 -3.56 -7.56
N VAL A 113 -27.40 -2.81 -8.59
CA VAL A 113 -26.21 -1.95 -8.55
C VAL A 113 -26.19 -1.31 -7.15
N PRO A 114 -25.11 -1.43 -6.35
CA PRO A 114 -24.89 -0.51 -5.26
C PRO A 114 -24.87 0.89 -5.87
N GLY A 115 -25.98 1.60 -5.68
CA GLY A 115 -26.34 2.77 -6.46
C GLY A 115 -25.19 3.75 -6.63
N THR A 116 -24.95 4.09 -7.88
CA THR A 116 -24.53 5.42 -8.30
C THR A 116 -25.47 6.44 -7.67
N GLY A 117 -25.01 7.02 -6.59
CA GLY A 117 -25.78 7.92 -5.75
C GLY A 117 -25.05 8.06 -4.44
N HIS A 118 -23.90 8.74 -4.44
CA HIS A 118 -23.49 9.43 -3.24
C HIS A 118 -24.50 10.58 -3.05
N PRO A 119 -25.42 10.56 -2.06
CA PRO A 119 -25.76 11.83 -1.46
C PRO A 119 -24.42 12.39 -0.94
N VAL A 120 -24.11 13.63 -1.30
CA VAL A 120 -23.22 14.45 -0.47
C VAL A 120 -23.69 14.20 0.97
N PRO A 121 -22.85 13.68 1.88
CA PRO A 121 -23.33 13.35 3.21
C PRO A 121 -23.91 14.60 3.84
N GLU A 122 -25.24 14.66 3.91
CA GLU A 122 -25.92 15.58 4.79
C GLU A 122 -25.46 15.18 6.20
N LYS A 123 -24.86 16.14 6.90
CA LYS A 123 -24.23 16.00 8.21
C LYS A 123 -24.95 14.98 9.09
N GLU A 124 -24.49 13.73 9.05
CA GLU A 124 -24.66 12.86 10.18
C GLU A 124 -23.76 13.44 11.26
N SER A 125 -24.40 14.00 12.28
CA SER A 125 -23.74 14.41 13.50
C SER A 125 -23.04 13.20 14.09
N MET A 126 -21.76 13.04 13.73
CA MET A 126 -20.87 12.06 14.31
C MET A 126 -20.93 12.28 15.82
N GLY A 127 -21.47 11.28 16.52
CA GLY A 127 -21.59 11.29 17.97
C GLY A 127 -20.26 11.70 18.59
N SER A 128 -20.34 12.54 19.61
CA SER A 128 -19.17 13.06 20.31
C SER A 128 -18.27 11.91 20.77
N TYR A 129 -17.07 11.81 20.23
CA TYR A 129 -16.03 10.94 20.78
C TYR A 129 -15.48 11.56 22.08
N PRO A 130 -15.13 10.73 23.08
CA PRO A 130 -14.83 11.21 24.42
C PRO A 130 -13.51 11.97 24.49
N ALA A 131 -13.39 12.78 25.54
CA ALA A 131 -12.21 13.55 25.91
C ALA A 131 -10.89 12.75 25.86
N SER A 132 -9.84 13.37 25.29
CA SER A 132 -8.40 13.05 25.37
C SER A 132 -7.93 11.62 25.04
N GLY A 133 -7.13 11.48 23.97
CA GLY A 133 -6.10 10.42 23.87
C GLY A 133 -6.14 9.48 22.65
N PHE A 134 -7.14 9.55 21.76
CA PHE A 134 -7.22 8.66 20.58
C PHE A 134 -7.83 9.38 19.35
N PHE A 135 -7.51 8.89 18.16
CA PHE A 135 -8.24 9.18 16.90
C PHE A 135 -8.58 7.88 16.16
N SER A 136 -9.51 7.95 15.19
CA SER A 136 -9.90 6.81 14.37
C SER A 136 -9.12 6.81 13.05
N PHE A 137 -8.36 5.74 12.79
CA PHE A 137 -7.69 5.49 11.51
C PHE A 137 -8.32 4.27 10.85
N TYR A 138 -9.14 4.48 9.81
CA TYR A 138 -9.94 3.41 9.19
C TYR A 138 -10.69 2.56 10.23
N GLY A 139 -11.41 3.21 11.15
CA GLY A 139 -12.14 2.55 12.24
C GLY A 139 -11.27 1.95 13.36
N THR A 140 -9.94 1.99 13.24
CA THR A 140 -8.98 1.53 14.25
C THR A 140 -8.65 2.67 15.22
N PRO A 141 -8.86 2.51 16.54
CA PRO A 141 -8.49 3.53 17.50
C PRO A 141 -6.96 3.57 17.66
N ILE A 142 -6.35 4.69 17.31
CA ILE A 142 -4.91 4.93 17.43
C ILE A 142 -4.68 5.89 18.58
N ALA A 143 -3.77 5.54 19.48
CA ALA A 143 -3.41 6.37 20.61
C ALA A 143 -2.70 7.65 20.14
N LEU A 144 -3.07 8.78 20.73
CA LEU A 144 -2.37 10.05 20.60
C LEU A 144 -1.94 10.54 21.98
N PRO A 145 -0.69 11.03 22.11
CA PRO A 145 -0.29 11.79 23.28
C PRO A 145 -1.29 12.92 23.54
N GLY A 146 -1.54 13.22 24.82
CA GLY A 146 -2.47 14.28 25.21
C GLY A 146 -2.06 15.62 24.61
N ILE A 147 -2.89 16.15 23.71
CA ILE A 147 -2.70 17.46 23.09
C ILE A 147 -3.17 18.52 24.08
N SER A 148 -2.24 19.33 24.58
CA SER A 148 -2.48 20.36 25.60
C SER A 148 -1.91 21.73 25.20
N GLY A 149 -1.05 21.79 24.18
CA GLY A 149 -0.44 23.00 23.68
C GLY A 149 -1.03 23.48 22.36
N ARG A 150 -0.45 24.58 21.85
CA ARG A 150 -0.79 25.12 20.53
C ARG A 150 0.17 24.55 19.51
N PHE A 151 -0.39 23.86 18.52
CA PHE A 151 0.33 23.45 17.33
C PHE A 151 0.74 24.66 16.46
N PRO A 152 1.83 24.56 15.67
CA PRO A 152 2.25 25.60 14.75
C PRO A 152 1.13 26.04 13.80
N ALA A 153 0.88 27.33 13.64
CA ALA A 153 -0.16 27.84 12.75
C ALA A 153 0.41 28.47 11.48
N LEU A 154 -0.25 28.26 10.34
CA LEU A 154 0.11 28.84 9.06
C LEU A 154 -0.60 30.19 8.87
N ARG A 155 0.17 31.27 8.67
CA ARG A 155 -0.37 32.64 8.52
C ARG A 155 -0.83 32.98 7.09
N GLY A 156 -0.42 32.19 6.12
CA GLY A 156 -0.69 32.36 4.69
C GLY A 156 0.16 31.38 3.88
N VAL A 157 -0.09 31.27 2.57
CA VAL A 157 0.68 30.36 1.71
C VAL A 157 1.77 31.14 0.99
N SER A 158 3.02 30.93 1.42
CA SER A 158 4.21 31.44 0.74
C SER A 158 5.44 30.67 1.21
N ARG A 159 6.54 30.77 0.46
CA ARG A 159 7.85 30.21 0.87
C ARG A 159 8.28 30.60 2.29
N GLN A 160 7.98 31.84 2.70
CA GLN A 160 8.33 32.37 4.02
C GLN A 160 7.49 31.71 5.11
N PHE A 161 6.16 31.68 4.94
CA PHE A 161 5.25 31.11 5.94
C PHE A 161 5.38 29.59 6.07
N ILE A 162 5.68 28.88 5.00
CA ILE A 162 5.99 27.44 5.04
C ILE A 162 7.29 27.19 5.82
N SER A 163 8.33 28.00 5.57
CA SER A 163 9.60 27.93 6.31
C SER A 163 9.42 28.24 7.79
N ASP A 164 8.58 29.24 8.12
CA ASP A 164 8.26 29.61 9.50
C ASP A 164 7.47 28.50 10.21
N TYR A 165 6.49 27.89 9.53
CA TYR A 165 5.76 26.73 10.05
C TYR A 165 6.73 25.60 10.41
N TYR A 166 7.62 25.21 9.49
CA TYR A 166 8.59 24.15 9.75
C TYR A 166 9.51 24.49 10.94
N SER A 167 9.96 25.75 11.00
CA SER A 167 10.78 26.26 12.11
C SER A 167 10.06 26.22 13.46
N SER A 168 8.74 26.44 13.48
CA SER A 168 7.92 26.28 14.69
C SER A 168 7.69 24.81 15.04
N ALA A 169 7.44 23.96 14.05
CA ALA A 169 7.23 22.53 14.23
C ALA A 169 8.46 21.85 14.86
N CYS A 170 9.67 22.13 14.38
CA CYS A 170 10.89 21.52 14.91
C CYS A 170 11.25 21.99 16.34
N ARG A 171 10.68 23.10 16.82
CA ARG A 171 10.83 23.57 18.21
C ARG A 171 9.70 23.11 19.14
N SER A 172 8.63 22.55 18.59
CA SER A 172 7.47 22.09 19.37
C SER A 172 7.69 20.68 19.90
N THR A 173 7.91 20.55 21.21
CA THR A 173 8.05 19.25 21.89
C THR A 173 6.81 18.39 21.72
N GLU A 174 5.63 19.00 21.69
CA GLU A 174 4.34 18.33 21.48
C GLU A 174 4.22 17.75 20.07
N PHE A 175 4.52 18.54 19.03
CA PHE A 175 4.54 18.06 17.65
C PHE A 175 5.49 16.88 17.49
N LEU A 176 6.71 17.02 18.02
CA LEU A 176 7.75 15.98 17.94
C LEU A 176 7.34 14.71 18.70
N GLY A 177 6.67 14.85 19.84
CA GLY A 177 6.13 13.74 20.62
C GLY A 177 5.02 12.99 19.87
N VAL A 178 4.08 13.72 19.25
CA VAL A 178 3.01 13.12 18.44
C VAL A 178 3.57 12.40 17.22
N VAL A 179 4.47 13.03 16.45
CA VAL A 179 5.09 12.41 15.26
C VAL A 179 5.84 11.14 15.62
N LYS A 180 6.59 11.15 16.74
CA LYS A 180 7.27 9.95 17.23
C LYS A 180 6.27 8.85 17.59
N SER A 181 5.23 9.17 18.35
CA SER A 181 4.18 8.22 18.73
C SER A 181 3.51 7.60 17.50
N LEU A 182 3.20 8.40 16.48
CA LEU A 182 2.57 7.92 15.25
C LEU A 182 3.48 6.98 14.45
N LYS A 183 4.80 7.19 14.45
CA LYS A 183 5.76 6.24 13.87
C LYS A 183 5.78 4.91 14.62
N GLU A 184 5.73 4.95 15.95
CA GLU A 184 5.67 3.74 16.77
C GLU A 184 4.36 2.96 16.52
N GLU A 185 3.22 3.66 16.41
CA GLU A 185 1.95 3.04 16.04
C GLU A 185 1.97 2.49 14.60
N SER A 186 2.58 3.19 13.64
CA SER A 186 2.67 2.70 12.26
C SER A 186 3.40 1.36 12.19
N VAL A 187 4.47 1.19 12.97
CA VAL A 187 5.19 -0.09 13.10
C VAL A 187 4.32 -1.14 13.78
N ARG A 188 3.64 -0.80 14.88
CA ARG A 188 2.75 -1.73 15.62
C ARG A 188 1.64 -2.29 14.72
N TYR A 189 1.10 -1.45 13.84
CA TYR A 189 0.01 -1.78 12.94
C TYR A 189 0.45 -2.28 11.56
N ASN A 190 1.74 -2.59 11.38
CA ASN A 190 2.31 -3.08 10.12
C ASN A 190 1.99 -2.17 8.92
N LEU A 191 2.05 -0.86 9.11
CA LEU A 191 1.87 0.11 8.03
C LEU A 191 3.18 0.30 7.26
N ASN A 192 3.10 0.27 5.94
CA ASN A 192 4.19 0.71 5.08
C ASN A 192 4.32 2.25 5.09
N ASP A 193 5.22 2.80 4.27
CA ASP A 193 5.51 4.23 4.28
C ASP A 193 4.28 5.07 3.88
N TRP A 194 3.53 4.63 2.86
CA TRP A 194 2.23 5.24 2.53
C TRP A 194 1.23 5.17 3.69
N GLY A 195 1.17 4.04 4.38
CA GLY A 195 0.32 3.88 5.56
C GLY A 195 0.69 4.85 6.69
N LEU A 196 1.99 5.09 6.92
CA LEU A 196 2.47 6.12 7.84
C LEU A 196 2.08 7.53 7.39
N ALA A 197 2.25 7.88 6.12
CA ALA A 197 1.84 9.19 5.59
C ALA A 197 0.33 9.40 5.76
N SER A 198 -0.47 8.37 5.46
CA SER A 198 -1.92 8.37 5.66
C SER A 198 -2.30 8.55 7.13
N MET A 199 -1.60 7.87 8.04
CA MET A 199 -1.84 7.98 9.49
C MET A 199 -1.47 9.37 10.02
N LEU A 200 -0.34 9.93 9.59
CA LEU A 200 0.08 11.30 9.94
C LEU A 200 -0.97 12.32 9.48
N PHE A 201 -1.47 12.18 8.25
CA PHE A 201 -2.50 13.07 7.72
C PHE A 201 -3.81 12.94 8.49
N GLU A 202 -4.28 11.72 8.76
CA GLU A 202 -5.51 11.51 9.52
C GLU A 202 -5.41 12.08 10.94
N ALA A 203 -4.29 11.84 11.64
CA ALA A 203 -4.03 12.40 12.96
C ALA A 203 -4.03 13.94 12.94
N SER A 204 -3.49 14.55 11.88
CA SER A 204 -3.41 16.01 11.75
C SER A 204 -4.79 16.68 11.76
N LYS A 205 -5.86 15.99 11.38
CA LYS A 205 -7.24 16.50 11.44
C LYS A 205 -7.75 16.73 12.86
N SER A 206 -7.17 16.03 13.84
CA SER A 206 -7.43 16.31 15.27
C SER A 206 -6.68 17.55 15.77
N CYS A 207 -5.63 17.98 15.06
CA CYS A 207 -4.80 19.14 15.40
C CYS A 207 -5.24 20.40 14.65
N TYR A 208 -5.72 20.25 13.41
CA TYR A 208 -5.99 21.36 12.49
C TYR A 208 -7.29 21.17 11.70
N SER A 209 -8.00 22.26 11.49
CA SER A 209 -9.13 22.32 10.54
C SER A 209 -8.70 22.74 9.13
N ASN A 210 -7.54 23.39 9.00
CA ASN A 210 -7.01 23.85 7.71
C ASN A 210 -6.20 22.73 7.02
N VAL A 211 -6.58 22.40 5.79
CA VAL A 211 -5.92 21.36 5.01
C VAL A 211 -4.44 21.67 4.69
N ASN A 212 -4.05 22.94 4.56
CA ASN A 212 -2.64 23.30 4.37
C ASN A 212 -1.81 22.98 5.60
N GLU A 213 -2.35 23.18 6.81
CA GLU A 213 -1.67 22.82 8.05
C GLU A 213 -1.61 21.31 8.25
N GLN A 214 -2.65 20.58 7.82
CA GLN A 214 -2.66 19.11 7.77
C GLN A 214 -1.55 18.57 6.84
N VAL A 215 -1.44 19.13 5.63
CA VAL A 215 -0.35 18.80 4.68
C VAL A 215 1.02 19.11 5.29
N LEU A 216 1.20 20.29 5.88
CA LEU A 216 2.49 20.69 6.45
C LEU A 216 2.84 19.87 7.70
N PHE A 217 1.86 19.44 8.49
CA PHE A 217 2.06 18.49 9.58
C PHE A 217 2.59 17.16 9.05
N THR A 218 1.93 16.60 8.03
CA THR A 218 2.35 15.34 7.42
C THR A 218 3.75 15.45 6.82
N TRP A 219 4.03 16.49 6.05
CA TRP A 219 5.34 16.75 5.46
C TRP A 219 6.44 16.87 6.51
N ALA A 220 6.25 17.72 7.53
CA ALA A 220 7.22 17.86 8.61
C ALA A 220 7.39 16.54 9.38
N GLY A 221 6.30 15.79 9.60
CA GLY A 221 6.32 14.48 10.24
C GLY A 221 7.13 13.46 9.43
N LEU A 222 6.99 13.44 8.11
CA LEU A 222 7.76 12.57 7.22
C LEU A 222 9.25 12.92 7.23
N LEU A 223 9.61 14.21 7.20
CA LEU A 223 11.00 14.65 7.33
C LEU A 223 11.60 14.19 8.67
N LYS A 224 10.84 14.29 9.78
CA LYS A 224 11.26 13.79 11.09
C LYS A 224 11.38 12.28 11.17
N ASN A 225 10.71 11.56 10.28
CA ASN A 225 10.80 10.11 10.15
C ASN A 225 11.82 9.67 9.08
N GLY A 226 12.62 10.60 8.55
CA GLY A 226 13.74 10.29 7.66
C GLY A 226 13.37 10.22 6.18
N TYR A 227 12.17 10.65 5.77
CA TYR A 227 11.79 10.67 4.35
C TYR A 227 11.93 12.08 3.77
N ASN A 228 12.63 12.20 2.65
CA ASN A 228 12.85 13.44 1.93
C ASN A 228 11.63 13.89 1.11
N ALA A 229 10.46 13.92 1.73
CA ALA A 229 9.23 14.47 1.15
C ALA A 229 9.37 15.97 0.85
N LYS A 230 8.62 16.44 -0.15
CA LYS A 230 8.57 17.86 -0.53
C LYS A 230 7.17 18.42 -0.29
N VAL A 231 7.12 19.75 -0.22
CA VAL A 231 5.87 20.50 -0.41
C VAL A 231 6.04 21.49 -1.53
N GLY A 232 5.01 21.58 -2.36
CA GLY A 232 4.83 22.64 -3.34
C GLY A 232 3.66 23.52 -2.97
N TYR A 233 3.60 24.74 -3.48
CA TYR A 233 2.39 25.56 -3.37
C TYR A 233 2.03 26.24 -4.68
N SER A 234 0.73 26.50 -4.83
CA SER A 234 0.16 27.31 -5.89
C SER A 234 -1.09 28.01 -5.35
N ASN A 235 -1.19 29.32 -5.59
CA ASN A 235 -2.20 30.18 -4.95
C ASN A 235 -2.22 29.98 -3.42
N ASP A 236 -3.40 29.78 -2.84
CA ASP A 236 -3.60 29.56 -1.40
C ASP A 236 -3.57 28.08 -0.99
N ARG A 237 -2.96 27.20 -1.78
CA ARG A 237 -2.89 25.76 -1.49
C ARG A 237 -1.46 25.22 -1.44
N VAL A 238 -1.18 24.45 -0.40
CA VAL A 238 0.05 23.65 -0.22
C VAL A 238 -0.25 22.20 -0.56
N TYR A 239 0.66 21.55 -1.25
CA TYR A 239 0.53 20.18 -1.76
C TYR A 239 1.67 19.31 -1.25
N LEU A 240 1.34 18.10 -0.79
CA LEU A 240 2.32 17.09 -0.40
C LEU A 240 2.86 16.36 -1.64
N LEU A 241 4.18 16.23 -1.72
CA LEU A 241 4.86 15.55 -2.81
C LEU A 241 5.78 14.47 -2.23
N LEU A 242 5.57 13.22 -2.61
CA LEU A 242 6.31 12.07 -2.05
C LEU A 242 7.22 11.45 -3.12
N PRO A 243 8.46 11.05 -2.77
CA PRO A 243 9.20 10.14 -3.62
C PRO A 243 8.50 8.77 -3.62
N ALA A 244 8.84 7.89 -4.56
CA ALA A 244 8.26 6.55 -4.64
C ALA A 244 9.30 5.52 -5.12
N ASP A 245 9.23 4.30 -4.57
CA ASP A 245 10.02 3.12 -4.99
C ASP A 245 9.41 2.35 -6.18
N ILE A 246 8.24 2.81 -6.64
CA ILE A 246 7.47 2.23 -7.72
C ILE A 246 6.68 3.34 -8.43
N MET A 247 6.36 3.12 -9.70
CA MET A 247 5.60 4.05 -10.51
C MET A 247 4.20 4.28 -9.90
N LEU A 248 3.78 5.54 -9.83
CA LEU A 248 2.43 5.94 -9.45
C LEU A 248 1.74 6.63 -10.61
N TYR A 249 0.47 6.30 -10.84
CA TYR A 249 -0.33 6.85 -11.92
C TYR A 249 -1.02 8.15 -11.50
N THR A 250 -0.19 9.17 -11.28
CA THR A 250 -0.59 10.53 -10.90
C THR A 250 0.37 11.55 -11.53
N VAL A 251 0.22 12.84 -11.21
CA VAL A 251 1.19 13.85 -11.64
C VAL A 251 2.44 13.80 -10.77
N SER A 252 3.62 13.82 -11.39
CA SER A 252 4.91 13.98 -10.71
C SER A 252 5.59 15.30 -11.06
N TYR A 253 6.53 15.73 -10.23
CA TYR A 253 7.37 16.89 -10.43
C TYR A 253 8.83 16.50 -10.27
N SER A 254 9.66 16.76 -11.27
CA SER A 254 11.08 16.38 -11.24
C SER A 254 11.92 17.45 -10.53
N VAL A 255 12.34 17.16 -9.30
CA VAL A 255 13.13 18.04 -8.43
C VAL A 255 14.48 17.37 -8.18
N ASN A 256 15.58 18.06 -8.47
CA ASN A 256 16.94 17.50 -8.39
C ASN A 256 17.11 16.16 -9.15
N ASN A 257 16.52 16.06 -10.35
CA ASN A 257 16.49 14.83 -11.18
C ASN A 257 15.84 13.62 -10.50
N ARG A 258 14.88 13.86 -9.59
CA ARG A 258 14.07 12.82 -8.94
C ARG A 258 12.60 13.21 -9.03
N ASP A 259 11.77 12.23 -9.31
CA ASP A 259 10.33 12.46 -9.41
C ASP A 259 9.68 12.41 -8.03
N TYR A 260 8.90 13.43 -7.74
CA TYR A 260 8.05 13.51 -6.57
C TYR A 260 6.59 13.52 -7.00
N TYR A 261 5.84 12.53 -6.57
CA TYR A 261 4.45 12.32 -6.96
C TYR A 261 3.51 13.12 -6.07
N LEU A 262 2.48 13.70 -6.68
CA LEU A 262 1.39 14.35 -5.98
C LEU A 262 0.41 13.30 -5.45
N VAL A 263 0.64 12.90 -4.20
CA VAL A 263 -0.16 11.91 -3.47
C VAL A 263 -0.47 12.45 -2.08
N GLU A 264 -1.53 13.21 -1.98
CA GLU A 264 -2.05 13.67 -0.68
C GLU A 264 -3.03 12.61 -0.14
N PRO A 265 -2.84 12.09 1.07
CA PRO A 265 -3.84 11.25 1.71
C PRO A 265 -5.14 12.05 1.88
N GLY A 266 -6.22 11.65 1.20
CA GLY A 266 -7.49 12.39 1.20
C GLY A 266 -7.94 12.83 -0.20
N VAL A 267 -8.90 13.75 -0.27
CA VAL A 267 -9.48 14.20 -1.55
C VAL A 267 -8.62 15.31 -2.15
N LEU A 268 -7.78 14.95 -3.13
CA LEU A 268 -7.15 15.93 -4.03
C LEU A 268 -8.23 16.59 -4.88
N VAL A 269 -8.53 17.87 -4.58
CA VAL A 269 -9.58 18.63 -5.27
C VAL A 269 -9.13 19.10 -6.66
N MET A 270 -7.84 19.39 -6.83
CA MET A 270 -7.29 19.94 -8.07
C MET A 270 -5.80 19.62 -8.14
N VAL A 271 -5.37 19.16 -9.32
CA VAL A 271 -3.96 18.97 -9.64
C VAL A 271 -3.49 20.22 -10.42
N PRO A 272 -2.58 21.03 -9.86
CA PRO A 272 -2.07 22.21 -10.57
C PRO A 272 -1.10 21.81 -11.68
N ASP A 273 -1.03 22.60 -12.76
CA ASP A 273 -0.05 22.37 -13.84
C ASP A 273 1.38 22.76 -13.41
N ARG A 274 1.49 23.75 -12.52
CA ARG A 274 2.76 24.29 -12.00
C ARG A 274 2.70 24.45 -10.49
N LEU A 275 3.83 24.17 -9.83
CA LEU A 275 4.03 24.37 -8.40
C LEU A 275 5.33 25.11 -8.13
N PHE A 276 5.32 25.99 -7.13
CA PHE A 276 6.55 26.45 -6.50
C PHE A 276 6.98 25.42 -5.46
N ILE A 277 8.08 24.71 -5.70
CA ILE A 277 8.59 23.60 -4.88
C ILE A 277 10.00 23.96 -4.37
N HIS A 278 10.34 23.56 -3.15
CA HIS A 278 11.69 23.69 -2.63
C HIS A 278 12.61 22.53 -3.07
N GLU A 279 13.86 22.82 -3.38
CA GLU A 279 14.87 21.79 -3.73
C GLU A 279 15.61 21.23 -2.50
N ALA A 280 15.41 21.79 -1.31
CA ALA A 280 16.11 21.37 -0.10
C ALA A 280 15.82 19.91 0.30
N ASP A 281 16.88 19.13 0.54
CA ASP A 281 16.84 17.82 1.17
C ASP A 281 17.15 17.92 2.67
N TYR A 282 16.40 17.19 3.49
CA TYR A 282 16.73 17.00 4.89
C TYR A 282 18.00 16.14 4.99
N PRO A 283 19.01 16.56 5.77
CA PRO A 283 20.24 15.79 5.89
C PRO A 283 19.97 14.36 6.35
N GLU A 284 20.61 13.40 5.66
CA GLU A 284 20.43 11.94 5.84
C GLU A 284 19.01 11.41 5.55
N GLY A 285 18.12 12.25 5.01
CA GLY A 285 16.81 11.81 4.55
C GLY A 285 16.92 10.86 3.35
N SER A 286 16.12 9.80 3.38
CA SER A 286 15.99 8.85 2.29
C SER A 286 14.93 9.30 1.28
N THR A 287 15.14 9.00 0.00
CA THR A 287 14.09 9.04 -1.02
C THR A 287 13.51 7.66 -1.32
N GLU A 288 13.90 6.64 -0.56
CA GLU A 288 13.24 5.34 -0.57
C GLU A 288 11.96 5.47 0.24
N PHE A 289 10.83 5.58 -0.46
CA PHE A 289 9.51 5.65 0.15
C PHE A 289 8.63 4.60 -0.54
N SER A 290 8.25 3.57 0.21
CA SER A 290 7.63 2.38 -0.35
C SER A 290 6.12 2.45 -0.41
N PHE A 291 5.59 2.23 -1.62
CA PHE A 291 4.17 1.98 -1.87
C PHE A 291 3.88 0.47 -2.02
N ARG A 292 4.86 -0.39 -1.77
CA ARG A 292 4.66 -1.84 -1.80
C ARG A 292 4.02 -2.30 -0.50
N LEU A 293 2.99 -3.12 -0.59
CA LEU A 293 2.35 -3.76 0.55
C LEU A 293 2.88 -5.19 0.70
N THR A 294 4.08 -5.34 1.26
CA THR A 294 4.68 -6.66 1.52
C THR A 294 4.12 -7.34 2.78
N GLU A 295 3.47 -6.58 3.64
CA GLU A 295 2.71 -7.04 4.80
C GLU A 295 1.34 -6.35 4.84
N MET A 296 0.36 -7.00 5.46
CA MET A 296 -1.00 -6.47 5.59
C MET A 296 -1.12 -5.54 6.80
N PRO A 297 -1.70 -4.33 6.63
CA PRO A 297 -2.08 -3.46 7.75
C PRO A 297 -2.97 -4.19 8.77
N ARG A 298 -2.61 -4.10 10.06
CA ARG A 298 -3.34 -4.72 11.17
C ARG A 298 -4.49 -3.84 11.67
N LEU A 299 -5.40 -3.46 10.78
CA LEU A 299 -6.53 -2.62 11.12
C LEU A 299 -7.59 -3.40 11.92
N LYS A 300 -8.37 -2.69 12.75
CA LYS A 300 -9.49 -3.27 13.50
C LYS A 300 -10.39 -4.04 12.54
N TYR A 301 -10.71 -5.27 12.89
CA TYR A 301 -11.56 -6.09 12.03
C TYR A 301 -13.02 -5.63 12.09
N LEU A 302 -13.56 -5.24 10.93
CA LEU A 302 -14.98 -4.97 10.71
C LEU A 302 -15.46 -5.90 9.59
N GLY A 303 -16.02 -7.05 9.97
CA GLY A 303 -16.36 -8.11 9.02
C GLY A 303 -17.58 -7.77 8.16
N GLU A 304 -17.41 -7.84 6.85
CA GLU A 304 -18.50 -7.77 5.88
C GLU A 304 -18.55 -9.06 5.08
N LYS A 305 -19.72 -9.68 4.98
CA LYS A 305 -19.88 -10.98 4.30
C LYS A 305 -20.14 -10.78 2.82
N ARG A 306 -19.44 -11.58 2.01
CA ARG A 306 -19.64 -11.71 0.56
C ARG A 306 -19.80 -13.17 0.20
N ALA A 307 -20.73 -13.44 -0.72
CA ALA A 307 -20.98 -14.76 -1.25
C ALA A 307 -20.60 -14.77 -2.74
N MET A 308 -19.59 -15.55 -3.09
CA MET A 308 -19.28 -15.90 -4.47
C MET A 308 -20.25 -17.01 -4.89
N LYS A 309 -21.12 -16.71 -5.85
CA LYS A 309 -22.10 -17.63 -6.42
C LYS A 309 -21.42 -18.47 -7.52
N GLY A 310 -22.00 -19.63 -7.85
CA GLY A 310 -21.49 -20.53 -8.90
C GLY A 310 -21.57 -22.00 -8.50
N SER A 311 -20.97 -22.89 -9.30
CA SER A 311 -20.92 -24.33 -9.02
C SER A 311 -20.15 -24.68 -7.75
N ARG A 312 -19.28 -23.78 -7.29
CA ARG A 312 -18.47 -23.91 -6.07
C ARG A 312 -18.64 -22.64 -5.21
N PRO A 313 -19.74 -22.53 -4.45
CA PRO A 313 -20.00 -21.32 -3.68
C PRO A 313 -19.00 -21.17 -2.54
N LEU A 314 -18.65 -19.92 -2.22
CA LEU A 314 -17.84 -19.55 -1.05
C LEU A 314 -18.45 -18.31 -0.41
N THR A 315 -18.74 -18.39 0.90
CA THR A 315 -19.06 -17.21 1.70
C THR A 315 -17.84 -16.83 2.52
N ILE A 316 -17.36 -15.60 2.33
CA ILE A 316 -16.19 -15.06 3.02
C ILE A 316 -16.55 -13.78 3.77
N SER A 317 -15.98 -13.56 4.95
CA SER A 317 -16.01 -12.28 5.64
C SER A 317 -14.69 -11.54 5.41
N LEU A 318 -14.78 -10.34 4.85
CA LEU A 318 -13.63 -9.47 4.58
C LEU A 318 -13.62 -8.27 5.55
N ASN A 319 -12.44 -7.74 5.83
CA ASN A 319 -12.30 -6.60 6.74
C ASN A 319 -12.61 -5.28 6.02
N LYS A 320 -13.78 -4.70 6.26
CA LYS A 320 -14.20 -3.43 5.65
C LYS A 320 -13.21 -2.28 5.87
N ASN A 321 -12.60 -2.22 7.06
CA ASN A 321 -11.60 -1.19 7.36
C ASN A 321 -10.33 -1.33 6.48
N LEU A 322 -9.95 -2.57 6.13
CA LEU A 322 -8.83 -2.82 5.22
C LEU A 322 -9.21 -2.51 3.77
N LEU A 323 -10.44 -2.83 3.35
CA LEU A 323 -10.97 -2.45 2.03
C LEU A 323 -11.03 -0.93 1.84
N ASP A 324 -11.36 -0.18 2.91
CA ASP A 324 -11.34 1.28 2.88
C ASP A 324 -9.91 1.83 2.77
N PHE A 325 -8.94 1.17 3.40
CA PHE A 325 -7.52 1.51 3.25
C PHE A 325 -7.05 1.30 1.80
N PHE A 326 -7.38 0.14 1.20
CA PHE A 326 -7.10 -0.13 -0.22
C PHE A 326 -7.78 0.89 -1.14
N SER A 327 -8.99 1.32 -0.80
CA SER A 327 -9.73 2.27 -1.62
C SER A 327 -9.15 3.67 -1.72
N ASN A 328 -8.37 4.06 -0.71
CA ASN A 328 -7.61 5.31 -0.68
C ASN A 328 -6.13 5.10 -1.07
N TYR A 329 -5.73 3.90 -1.49
CA TYR A 329 -4.38 3.65 -1.98
C TYR A 329 -4.16 4.35 -3.32
N PRO A 330 -3.03 5.05 -3.54
CA PRO A 330 -2.74 5.66 -4.82
C PRO A 330 -2.66 4.61 -5.92
N PRO A 331 -3.17 4.90 -7.13
CA PRO A 331 -3.00 3.99 -8.25
C PRO A 331 -1.51 3.86 -8.55
N CYS A 332 -1.02 2.63 -8.54
CA CYS A 332 0.40 2.30 -8.65
C CYS A 332 0.61 1.20 -9.70
N ASP A 333 1.87 0.95 -10.04
CA ASP A 333 2.22 -0.13 -10.95
C ASP A 333 1.61 -1.48 -10.51
N LEU A 334 1.21 -2.28 -11.50
CA LEU A 334 0.57 -3.59 -11.30
C LEU A 334 1.38 -4.49 -10.36
N GLN A 335 2.71 -4.38 -10.34
CA GLN A 335 3.55 -5.15 -9.43
C GLN A 335 3.11 -5.03 -7.96
N VAL A 336 2.58 -3.89 -7.50
CA VAL A 336 2.07 -3.73 -6.13
C VAL A 336 0.91 -4.71 -5.88
N TYR A 337 -0.10 -4.71 -6.75
CA TYR A 337 -1.29 -5.56 -6.65
C TYR A 337 -0.94 -7.05 -6.74
N PHE A 338 -0.04 -7.42 -7.66
CA PHE A 338 0.39 -8.81 -7.83
C PHE A 338 1.30 -9.31 -6.71
N THR A 339 1.93 -8.46 -5.91
CA THR A 339 2.83 -8.87 -4.81
C THR A 339 2.22 -8.74 -3.41
N THR A 340 1.07 -8.08 -3.31
CA THR A 340 0.36 -7.86 -2.05
C THR A 340 -0.19 -9.19 -1.50
N PRO A 341 0.13 -9.57 -0.24
CA PRO A 341 -0.37 -10.80 0.35
C PRO A 341 -1.85 -10.67 0.74
N LEU A 342 -2.51 -11.78 1.04
CA LEU A 342 -3.83 -11.78 1.66
C LEU A 342 -3.71 -11.56 3.17
N SER A 343 -4.71 -10.93 3.79
CA SER A 343 -4.79 -10.78 5.24
C SER A 343 -4.90 -12.14 5.93
N GLU A 344 -4.46 -12.20 7.18
CA GLU A 344 -4.50 -13.44 7.95
C GLU A 344 -5.94 -13.96 8.14
N SER A 345 -6.91 -13.05 8.32
CA SER A 345 -8.34 -13.41 8.43
C SER A 345 -8.90 -14.03 7.16
N THR A 346 -8.51 -13.49 6.00
CA THR A 346 -8.92 -14.03 4.70
C THR A 346 -8.24 -15.37 4.46
N CYS A 347 -6.93 -15.45 4.68
CA CYS A 347 -6.15 -16.69 4.59
C CYS A 347 -6.79 -17.84 5.37
N ARG A 348 -7.12 -17.65 6.66
CA ARG A 348 -7.74 -18.72 7.47
C ARG A 348 -9.07 -19.22 6.90
N GLN A 349 -9.89 -18.32 6.35
CA GLN A 349 -11.17 -18.70 5.75
C GLN A 349 -10.98 -19.45 4.42
N LEU A 350 -10.04 -18.99 3.61
CA LEU A 350 -9.68 -19.65 2.35
C LEU A 350 -9.05 -21.02 2.60
N ASP A 351 -8.23 -21.19 3.65
CA ASP A 351 -7.64 -22.49 3.99
C ASP A 351 -8.71 -23.53 4.32
N VAL A 352 -9.68 -23.15 5.16
CA VAL A 352 -10.81 -24.02 5.50
C VAL A 352 -11.53 -24.50 4.23
N TYR A 353 -11.64 -23.65 3.22
CA TYR A 353 -12.30 -23.98 1.97
C TYR A 353 -11.43 -24.79 1.01
N PHE A 354 -10.23 -24.30 0.68
CA PHE A 354 -9.38 -24.88 -0.34
C PHE A 354 -8.60 -26.09 0.13
N ASP A 355 -8.21 -26.21 1.40
CA ASP A 355 -7.44 -27.37 1.87
C ASP A 355 -8.22 -28.66 1.70
N GLU A 356 -9.53 -28.63 1.92
CA GLU A 356 -10.41 -29.78 1.68
C GLU A 356 -10.44 -30.15 0.18
N MET A 357 -10.65 -29.15 -0.67
CA MET A 357 -10.80 -29.34 -2.11
C MET A 357 -9.49 -29.75 -2.81
N LEU A 358 -8.34 -29.33 -2.27
CA LEU A 358 -7.02 -29.51 -2.85
C LEU A 358 -6.21 -30.66 -2.23
N LYS A 359 -6.77 -31.33 -1.21
CA LYS A 359 -6.11 -32.44 -0.52
C LYS A 359 -5.73 -33.57 -1.49
N GLY A 360 -4.47 -33.99 -1.42
CA GLY A 360 -3.93 -35.09 -2.25
C GLY A 360 -3.72 -34.76 -3.73
N ARG A 361 -4.01 -33.53 -4.17
CA ARG A 361 -3.78 -33.08 -5.56
C ARG A 361 -2.32 -32.68 -5.79
N SER A 362 -1.81 -32.92 -7.00
CA SER A 362 -0.54 -32.35 -7.46
C SER A 362 -0.67 -30.84 -7.71
N ASP A 363 0.45 -30.13 -7.82
CA ASP A 363 0.42 -28.68 -8.09
C ASP A 363 -0.25 -28.34 -9.42
N GLU A 364 -0.10 -29.17 -10.46
CA GLU A 364 -0.82 -29.04 -11.74
C GLU A 364 -2.34 -29.13 -11.54
N GLN A 365 -2.78 -30.11 -10.74
CA GLN A 365 -4.20 -30.32 -10.44
C GLN A 365 -4.77 -29.21 -9.55
N ARG A 366 -3.95 -28.66 -8.64
CA ARG A 366 -4.32 -27.50 -7.82
C ARG A 366 -4.45 -26.25 -8.67
N LEU A 367 -3.47 -25.98 -9.55
CA LEU A 367 -3.53 -24.87 -10.49
C LEU A 367 -4.80 -24.93 -11.36
N ALA A 368 -5.09 -26.10 -11.96
CA ALA A 368 -6.29 -26.28 -12.76
C ALA A 368 -7.57 -25.97 -11.97
N PHE A 369 -7.64 -26.43 -10.72
CA PHE A 369 -8.77 -26.14 -9.83
C PHE A 369 -8.89 -24.64 -9.50
N LEU A 370 -7.78 -23.98 -9.14
CA LEU A 370 -7.75 -22.56 -8.77
C LEU A 370 -8.09 -21.68 -9.97
N LEU A 371 -7.57 -22.00 -11.16
CA LEU A 371 -7.88 -21.31 -12.40
C LEU A 371 -9.38 -21.41 -12.73
N ASP A 372 -9.93 -22.63 -12.73
CA ASP A 372 -11.35 -22.90 -12.93
C ASP A 372 -12.22 -22.17 -11.89
N TYR A 373 -11.79 -22.16 -10.63
CA TYR A 373 -12.48 -21.44 -9.57
C TYR A 373 -12.55 -19.93 -9.85
N VAL A 374 -11.43 -19.26 -10.13
CA VAL A 374 -11.43 -17.82 -10.42
C VAL A 374 -12.19 -17.49 -11.72
N GLN A 375 -12.16 -18.38 -12.72
CA GLN A 375 -12.93 -18.21 -13.96
C GLN A 375 -14.45 -18.11 -13.74
N HIS A 376 -14.99 -18.84 -12.75
CA HIS A 376 -16.43 -18.97 -12.55
C HIS A 376 -16.96 -18.27 -11.29
N ALA A 377 -16.15 -18.16 -10.23
CA ALA A 377 -16.57 -17.57 -8.95
C ALA A 377 -16.48 -16.04 -8.93
N VAL A 378 -15.64 -15.45 -9.77
CA VAL A 378 -15.46 -13.99 -9.90
C VAL A 378 -16.10 -13.53 -11.21
N PRO A 379 -17.24 -12.81 -11.16
CA PRO A 379 -17.87 -12.28 -12.37
C PRO A 379 -16.94 -11.34 -13.14
N TYR A 380 -17.00 -11.40 -14.47
CA TYR A 380 -16.30 -10.43 -15.31
C TYR A 380 -17.09 -9.12 -15.36
N LEU A 381 -16.45 -8.03 -14.97
CA LEU A 381 -16.99 -6.68 -15.11
C LEU A 381 -15.82 -5.72 -15.32
N THR A 382 -15.92 -4.81 -16.29
CA THR A 382 -14.85 -3.83 -16.50
C THR A 382 -14.87 -2.75 -15.42
N ASP A 383 -13.70 -2.20 -15.10
CA ASP A 383 -13.59 -1.08 -14.17
C ASP A 383 -14.46 0.12 -14.56
N LYS A 384 -14.58 0.39 -15.85
CA LYS A 384 -15.43 1.46 -16.36
C LYS A 384 -16.91 1.22 -16.07
N GLU A 385 -17.38 -0.02 -16.16
CA GLU A 385 -18.77 -0.38 -15.83
C GLU A 385 -19.02 -0.33 -14.32
N GLN A 386 -18.04 -0.76 -13.51
CA GLN A 386 -18.17 -0.83 -12.05
C GLN A 386 -17.95 0.51 -11.35
N PHE A 387 -16.92 1.26 -11.75
CA PHE A 387 -16.42 2.45 -11.06
C PHE A 387 -16.50 3.73 -11.89
N GLY A 388 -16.87 3.65 -13.18
CA GLY A 388 -16.88 4.78 -14.10
C GLY A 388 -15.49 5.25 -14.58
N ARG A 389 -14.43 4.57 -14.15
CA ARG A 389 -13.02 4.85 -14.47
C ARG A 389 -12.18 3.60 -14.27
N GLU A 390 -11.01 3.53 -14.91
CA GLU A 390 -10.01 2.49 -14.63
C GLU A 390 -9.55 2.54 -13.16
N ARG A 391 -9.44 1.37 -12.52
CA ARG A 391 -9.05 1.19 -11.11
C ARG A 391 -8.68 -0.28 -10.84
N TYR A 392 -7.38 -0.54 -10.71
CA TYR A 392 -6.89 -1.83 -10.25
C TYR A 392 -7.32 -2.14 -8.81
N LEU A 393 -7.70 -3.40 -8.58
CA LEU A 393 -8.15 -3.93 -7.31
C LEU A 393 -7.07 -4.82 -6.67
N PHE A 394 -6.92 -4.69 -5.35
CA PHE A 394 -6.16 -5.67 -4.60
C PHE A 394 -6.89 -7.03 -4.55
N PRO A 395 -6.19 -8.16 -4.33
CA PRO A 395 -6.83 -9.48 -4.32
C PRO A 395 -8.05 -9.62 -3.39
N GLU A 396 -8.06 -8.96 -2.23
CA GLU A 396 -9.23 -8.96 -1.33
C GLU A 396 -10.37 -8.06 -1.81
N GLU A 397 -10.07 -6.98 -2.55
CA GLU A 397 -11.09 -6.18 -3.22
C GLU A 397 -11.76 -6.96 -4.35
N THR A 398 -10.99 -7.78 -5.09
CA THR A 398 -11.52 -8.70 -6.12
C THR A 398 -12.51 -9.71 -5.53
N LEU A 399 -12.29 -10.15 -4.29
CA LEU A 399 -13.24 -11.02 -3.56
C LEU A 399 -14.45 -10.24 -3.01
N TYR A 400 -14.38 -8.91 -2.95
CA TYR A 400 -15.38 -8.05 -2.33
C TYR A 400 -16.38 -7.43 -3.31
N TYR A 401 -15.89 -6.91 -4.44
CA TYR A 401 -16.70 -6.19 -5.41
C TYR A 401 -17.52 -7.14 -6.31
N ALA A 402 -18.48 -6.58 -7.06
CA ALA A 402 -19.46 -7.35 -7.82
C ALA A 402 -18.83 -8.11 -9.00
N GLY A 403 -17.78 -7.56 -9.58
CA GLY A 403 -16.96 -8.21 -10.58
C GLY A 403 -15.58 -7.57 -10.66
N ALA A 404 -14.77 -8.14 -11.55
CA ALA A 404 -13.40 -7.72 -11.78
C ALA A 404 -12.97 -8.07 -13.20
N ASP A 405 -11.97 -7.37 -13.73
CA ASP A 405 -11.45 -7.62 -15.08
C ASP A 405 -10.12 -8.38 -15.07
N CYS A 406 -9.31 -8.26 -16.12
CA CYS A 406 -8.21 -9.19 -16.36
C CYS A 406 -7.07 -9.12 -15.35
N GLU A 407 -6.63 -7.92 -14.97
CA GLU A 407 -5.54 -7.72 -14.02
C GLU A 407 -5.92 -8.15 -12.61
N ASP A 408 -7.13 -7.83 -12.17
CA ASP A 408 -7.63 -8.11 -10.83
C ASP A 408 -7.81 -9.62 -10.61
N ARG A 409 -8.43 -10.28 -11.58
CA ARG A 409 -8.62 -11.74 -11.57
C ARG A 409 -7.26 -12.45 -11.61
N SER A 410 -6.31 -11.91 -12.36
CA SER A 410 -4.93 -12.41 -12.41
C SER A 410 -4.19 -12.18 -11.10
N ALA A 411 -4.38 -11.05 -10.43
CA ALA A 411 -3.78 -10.76 -9.13
C ALA A 411 -4.33 -11.70 -8.04
N LEU A 412 -5.65 -11.96 -8.05
CA LEU A 412 -6.26 -12.95 -7.17
C LEU A 412 -5.73 -14.37 -7.44
N LEU A 413 -5.70 -14.80 -8.71
CA LEU A 413 -5.14 -16.11 -9.07
C LEU A 413 -3.67 -16.23 -8.63
N ALA A 414 -2.87 -15.18 -8.80
CA ALA A 414 -1.48 -15.15 -8.35
C ALA A 414 -1.36 -15.31 -6.83
N ALA A 415 -2.22 -14.66 -6.05
CA ALA A 415 -2.27 -14.82 -4.60
C ALA A 415 -2.62 -16.27 -4.18
N LEU A 416 -3.56 -16.90 -4.89
CA LEU A 416 -3.96 -18.29 -4.64
C LEU A 416 -2.87 -19.29 -5.04
N ILE A 417 -2.21 -19.10 -6.18
CA ILE A 417 -1.08 -19.95 -6.63
C ILE A 417 0.04 -19.92 -5.61
N ARG A 418 0.44 -18.73 -5.13
CA ARG A 418 1.47 -18.60 -4.07
C ARG A 418 1.09 -19.30 -2.78
N ARG A 419 -0.20 -19.33 -2.45
CA ARG A 419 -0.69 -19.89 -1.20
C ARG A 419 -0.80 -21.41 -1.23
N TYR A 420 -1.29 -21.97 -2.33
CA TYR A 420 -1.73 -23.37 -2.40
C TYR A 420 -0.87 -24.27 -3.29
N THR A 421 0.15 -23.72 -3.96
CA THR A 421 1.07 -24.47 -4.82
C THR A 421 2.52 -24.07 -4.56
N SER A 422 3.48 -24.84 -5.08
CA SER A 422 4.89 -24.46 -5.14
C SER A 422 5.32 -23.89 -6.51
N LEU A 423 4.34 -23.54 -7.35
CA LEU A 423 4.60 -23.16 -8.74
C LEU A 423 5.11 -21.74 -8.87
N ASP A 424 6.11 -21.58 -9.73
CA ASP A 424 6.55 -20.27 -10.18
C ASP A 424 5.69 -19.76 -11.31
N PHE A 425 5.52 -18.44 -11.37
CA PHE A 425 4.76 -17.79 -12.42
C PHE A 425 5.33 -16.44 -12.81
N LEU A 426 4.90 -16.00 -13.98
CA LEU A 426 5.14 -14.69 -14.55
C LEU A 426 3.81 -13.95 -14.65
N VAL A 427 3.85 -12.65 -14.38
CA VAL A 427 2.77 -11.73 -14.73
C VAL A 427 3.09 -11.16 -16.11
N LEU A 428 2.19 -11.38 -17.04
CA LEU A 428 2.33 -10.98 -18.44
C LEU A 428 1.46 -9.76 -18.73
N GLY A 429 2.09 -8.69 -19.19
CA GLY A 429 1.44 -7.50 -19.71
C GLY A 429 1.38 -7.53 -21.24
N PHE A 430 0.17 -7.43 -21.78
CA PHE A 430 -0.09 -7.15 -23.18
C PHE A 430 -0.75 -5.77 -23.31
N PRO A 431 -0.73 -5.13 -24.50
CA PRO A 431 -1.30 -3.79 -24.66
C PRO A 431 -2.74 -3.63 -24.18
N ALA A 432 -3.56 -4.69 -24.15
CA ALA A 432 -4.95 -4.64 -23.69
C ALA A 432 -5.37 -5.83 -22.81
N HIS A 433 -4.40 -6.53 -22.22
CA HIS A 433 -4.68 -7.73 -21.43
C HIS A 433 -3.58 -8.00 -20.42
N VAL A 434 -3.95 -8.44 -19.23
CA VAL A 434 -3.01 -8.90 -18.20
C VAL A 434 -3.38 -10.32 -17.82
N THR A 435 -2.38 -11.19 -17.76
CA THR A 435 -2.59 -12.60 -17.44
C THR A 435 -1.38 -13.22 -16.75
N LEU A 436 -1.48 -14.48 -16.36
CA LEU A 436 -0.36 -15.24 -15.80
C LEU A 436 0.20 -16.24 -16.80
N ALA A 437 1.46 -16.59 -16.62
CA ALA A 437 2.01 -17.83 -17.15
C ALA A 437 2.76 -18.59 -16.05
N VAL A 438 2.50 -19.89 -15.93
CA VAL A 438 2.93 -20.72 -14.80
C VAL A 438 3.93 -21.76 -15.26
N ASN A 439 5.00 -21.95 -14.51
CA ASN A 439 6.01 -22.95 -14.79
C ASN A 439 5.50 -24.33 -14.43
N LEU A 440 5.34 -25.17 -15.44
CA LEU A 440 4.95 -26.57 -15.29
C LEU A 440 5.93 -27.47 -16.05
N ASN A 441 6.14 -28.68 -15.54
CA ASN A 441 6.90 -29.71 -16.27
C ASN A 441 6.08 -30.27 -17.44
N THR A 442 4.77 -30.43 -17.24
CA THR A 442 3.82 -30.96 -18.22
C THR A 442 2.56 -30.12 -18.21
N CYS A 443 2.04 -29.80 -19.40
CA CYS A 443 0.80 -29.06 -19.58
C CYS A 443 0.02 -29.69 -20.74
N ASN A 444 -1.32 -29.68 -20.65
CA ASN A 444 -2.18 -30.17 -21.73
C ASN A 444 -2.18 -29.22 -22.93
N GLY A 445 -2.02 -27.92 -22.68
CA GLY A 445 -1.93 -26.91 -23.73
C GLY A 445 -0.51 -26.72 -24.27
N ASP A 446 -0.43 -26.10 -25.45
CA ASP A 446 0.81 -25.89 -26.20
C ASP A 446 1.28 -24.43 -26.21
N ASP A 447 0.53 -23.51 -25.58
CA ASP A 447 0.86 -22.10 -25.54
C ASP A 447 1.72 -21.75 -24.32
N PHE A 448 2.99 -21.47 -24.61
CA PHE A 448 3.99 -21.17 -23.60
C PHE A 448 5.02 -20.15 -24.10
N LEU A 449 5.68 -19.52 -23.13
CA LEU A 449 6.90 -18.76 -23.36
C LEU A 449 8.08 -19.39 -22.61
N ASN A 450 9.28 -19.17 -23.12
CA ASN A 450 10.51 -19.54 -22.45
C ASN A 450 11.09 -18.32 -21.75
N TYR A 451 11.39 -18.45 -20.45
CA TYR A 451 12.02 -17.39 -19.66
C TYR A 451 13.04 -18.02 -18.70
N LYS A 452 14.27 -17.50 -18.71
CA LYS A 452 15.41 -18.03 -17.91
C LYS A 452 15.55 -19.57 -18.02
N SER A 453 15.46 -20.11 -19.25
CA SER A 453 15.56 -21.55 -19.56
C SER A 453 14.45 -22.43 -18.94
N ARG A 454 13.36 -21.82 -18.48
CA ARG A 454 12.17 -22.50 -17.96
C ARG A 454 10.98 -22.20 -18.86
N ARG A 455 10.05 -23.15 -18.95
CA ARG A 455 8.84 -23.04 -19.76
C ARG A 455 7.67 -22.58 -18.89
N PHE A 456 6.98 -21.52 -19.30
CA PHE A 456 5.81 -20.98 -18.60
C PHE A 456 4.61 -21.03 -19.52
N TYR A 457 3.56 -21.73 -19.10
CA TYR A 457 2.33 -21.92 -19.87
C TYR A 457 1.27 -20.91 -19.45
N HIS A 458 0.52 -20.37 -20.40
CA HIS A 458 -0.54 -19.41 -20.11
C HIS A 458 -1.56 -19.96 -19.10
N ALA A 459 -1.98 -19.15 -18.12
CA ALA A 459 -2.99 -19.51 -17.13
C ALA A 459 -3.90 -18.29 -16.93
N ASP A 460 -4.94 -18.19 -17.74
CA ASP A 460 -5.74 -16.98 -17.87
C ASP A 460 -7.08 -17.08 -17.14
N PRO A 461 -7.26 -16.39 -16.01
CA PRO A 461 -8.51 -16.44 -15.26
C PRO A 461 -9.65 -15.68 -15.95
N THR A 462 -9.39 -14.95 -17.02
CA THR A 462 -10.39 -14.20 -17.79
C THR A 462 -10.92 -15.02 -18.97
N TYR A 463 -10.13 -15.96 -19.49
CA TYR A 463 -10.51 -16.79 -20.63
C TYR A 463 -11.39 -17.95 -20.20
N LEU A 464 -12.71 -17.73 -20.15
CA LEU A 464 -13.67 -18.67 -19.56
C LEU A 464 -13.60 -20.05 -20.20
N GLY A 465 -13.36 -21.08 -19.38
CA GLY A 465 -13.28 -22.48 -19.80
C GLY A 465 -11.93 -22.90 -20.37
N ALA A 466 -10.95 -22.00 -20.47
CA ALA A 466 -9.60 -22.32 -20.90
C ALA A 466 -8.81 -23.03 -19.78
N GLU A 467 -8.10 -24.09 -20.13
CA GLU A 467 -7.13 -24.73 -19.25
C GLU A 467 -5.77 -24.03 -19.33
N CYS A 468 -4.84 -24.39 -18.43
CA CYS A 468 -3.47 -23.96 -18.54
C CYS A 468 -2.87 -24.39 -19.90
N GLY A 469 -2.05 -23.53 -20.50
CA GLY A 469 -1.48 -23.68 -21.83
C GLY A 469 -2.41 -23.29 -22.98
N MET A 470 -3.56 -22.69 -22.69
CA MET A 470 -4.48 -22.15 -23.69
C MET A 470 -4.52 -20.62 -23.61
N ALA A 471 -3.94 -19.93 -24.59
CA ALA A 471 -4.00 -18.47 -24.66
C ALA A 471 -5.20 -17.99 -25.50
N MET A 472 -5.71 -16.79 -25.18
CA MET A 472 -6.70 -16.13 -26.03
C MET A 472 -6.11 -15.88 -27.43
N PRO A 473 -6.90 -16.00 -28.53
CA PRO A 473 -6.42 -15.72 -29.88
C PRO A 473 -5.75 -14.35 -30.03
N GLU A 474 -6.22 -13.35 -29.28
CA GLU A 474 -5.76 -11.97 -29.31
C GLU A 474 -4.38 -11.79 -28.67
N VAL A 475 -3.93 -12.70 -27.80
CA VAL A 475 -2.60 -12.62 -27.14
C VAL A 475 -1.66 -13.76 -27.57
N LYS A 476 -2.22 -14.82 -28.17
CA LYS A 476 -1.46 -15.96 -28.69
C LYS A 476 -0.34 -15.51 -29.61
N SER A 477 0.87 -15.99 -29.33
CA SER A 477 2.10 -15.68 -30.09
C SER A 477 2.47 -14.19 -30.18
N LYS A 478 1.86 -13.32 -29.36
CA LYS A 478 2.28 -11.91 -29.25
C LYS A 478 3.36 -11.75 -28.19
N PRO A 479 4.28 -10.78 -28.35
CA PRO A 479 5.23 -10.46 -27.29
C PRO A 479 4.48 -9.92 -26.07
N ALA A 480 4.86 -10.41 -24.90
CA ALA A 480 4.40 -9.93 -23.60
C ALA A 480 5.53 -9.21 -22.88
N GLU A 481 5.19 -8.15 -22.16
CA GLU A 481 6.05 -7.60 -21.12
C GLU A 481 5.96 -8.50 -19.88
N ILE A 482 7.10 -8.81 -19.25
CA ILE A 482 7.12 -9.50 -17.97
C ILE A 482 7.10 -8.44 -16.88
N ILE A 483 5.92 -8.20 -16.32
CA ILE A 483 5.70 -7.21 -15.25
C ILE A 483 6.37 -7.70 -13.95
N TYR A 484 6.27 -9.00 -13.66
CA TYR A 484 6.77 -9.59 -12.42
C TYR A 484 7.06 -11.09 -12.57
N SER A 485 8.05 -11.58 -11.80
CA SER A 485 8.31 -13.01 -11.55
C SER A 485 8.41 -13.28 -10.06
N ASN A 486 7.88 -14.40 -9.57
CA ASN A 486 7.88 -14.74 -8.15
C ASN A 486 9.16 -15.44 -7.63
N PHE A 487 10.24 -15.48 -8.43
CA PHE A 487 11.47 -16.24 -8.16
C PHE A 487 12.75 -15.50 -8.57
#